data_AF-A0A969HPU6-F1
#
_entry.id   AF-A0A969HPU6-F1
#
_cell.length_a   1.000
_cell.length_b   1.000
_cell.length_c   1.000
_cell.angle_alpha   90.00
_cell.angle_beta   90.00
_cell.angle_gamma   90.00
#
_symmetry.space_group_name_H-M   'P 1'
#
loop_
_entity.id
_entity.type
_entity.pdbx_description
1 polymer ?
#
loop_
_entity_poly.entity_id
_entity_poly.type
_entity_poly.pdbx_seq_one_letter_code
_entity_poly.pdbx_strand_id
1 'polypeptide(L)'
;MKKVVVSFGLIAGVIVSAMLFLTMYLYSSGVEIKNGELIGYTTMIIAFSTIFFGIRTYRDQYQAGTIRFGKAFQVGLFITIIASFMYVASWMIISAVTGDAFIEQYTQK
;
A
#
# COMPACT_ATOMS: atom_id res chain seq x y z
N MET A 1 9.44 11.21 -15.04
CA MET A 1 8.63 9.98 -14.90
C MET A 1 9.24 9.01 -13.91
N LYS A 2 10.38 8.37 -14.24
CA LYS A 2 10.96 7.27 -13.43
C LYS A 2 11.18 7.63 -11.94
N LYS A 3 11.80 8.78 -11.65
CA LYS A 3 12.05 9.22 -10.26
C LYS A 3 10.75 9.37 -9.45
N VAL A 4 9.75 10.09 -10.00
CA VAL A 4 8.45 10.29 -9.34
C VAL A 4 7.74 8.96 -9.11
N VAL A 5 7.68 8.11 -10.13
CA VAL A 5 7.02 6.79 -10.04
C VAL A 5 7.66 5.93 -8.95
N VAL A 6 8.98 5.84 -8.91
CA VAL A 6 9.70 5.04 -7.91
C VAL A 6 9.53 5.64 -6.51
N SER A 7 9.70 6.96 -6.34
CA SER A 7 9.56 7.60 -5.04
C SER A 7 8.15 7.43 -4.46
N PHE A 8 7.10 7.74 -5.23
CA PHE A 8 5.73 7.60 -4.76
C PHE A 8 5.29 6.15 -4.63
N GLY A 9 5.77 5.25 -5.50
CA GLY A 9 5.53 3.81 -5.38
C GLY A 9 6.14 3.23 -4.11
N LEU A 10 7.37 3.63 -3.76
CA LEU A 10 8.02 3.23 -2.51
C LEU A 10 7.33 3.84 -1.29
N ILE A 11 6.93 5.11 -1.33
CA ILE A 11 6.18 5.74 -0.21
C ILE A 11 4.86 4.99 0.03
N ALA A 12 4.08 4.75 -1.03
CA ALA A 12 2.84 4.00 -0.96
C ALA A 12 3.07 2.59 -0.40
N GLY A 13 4.07 1.88 -0.95
CA GLY A 13 4.41 0.54 -0.52
C GLY A 13 4.88 0.48 0.93
N VAL A 14 5.74 1.41 1.37
CA VAL A 14 6.19 1.49 2.77
C VAL A 14 5.02 1.74 3.72
N ILE A 15 4.09 2.64 3.38
CA ILE A 15 2.90 2.90 4.20
C ILE A 15 2.08 1.62 4.37
N VAL A 16 1.80 0.93 3.27
CA VAL A 16 1.01 -0.31 3.30
C VAL A 16 1.74 -1.42 4.05
N SER A 17 3.03 -1.64 3.77
CA SER A 17 3.85 -2.64 4.44
C SER A 17 3.94 -2.38 5.94
N ALA A 18 4.27 -1.15 6.35
CA ALA A 18 4.42 -0.79 7.76
C ALA A 18 3.11 -0.98 8.53
N MET A 19 1.97 -0.59 7.94
CA MET A 19 0.67 -0.81 8.56
C MET A 19 0.34 -2.29 8.67
N LEU A 20 0.63 -3.09 7.65
CA LEU A 20 0.42 -4.54 7.68
C LEU A 20 1.20 -5.19 8.83
N PHE A 21 2.51 -4.90 8.94
CA PHE A 21 3.34 -5.40 10.03
C PHE A 21 2.87 -4.90 11.41
N LEU A 22 2.48 -3.63 11.52
CA LEU A 22 1.98 -3.06 12.77
C LEU A 22 0.69 -3.74 13.23
N THR A 23 -0.27 -3.92 12.33
CA THR A 23 -1.53 -4.61 12.64
C THR A 23 -1.28 -6.05 13.10
N MET A 24 -0.35 -6.75 12.44
CA MET A 24 0.00 -8.12 12.81
C MET A 24 0.71 -8.20 14.18
N TYR A 25 1.63 -7.27 14.45
CA TYR A 25 2.34 -7.19 15.73
C TYR A 25 1.41 -6.89 16.90
N LEU A 26 0.49 -5.93 16.73
CA LEU A 26 -0.53 -5.60 17.73
C LEU A 26 -1.43 -6.80 18.03
N TYR A 27 -1.82 -7.53 16.98
CA TYR A 27 -2.60 -8.75 17.12
C TYR A 27 -1.85 -9.84 17.90
N SER A 28 -0.58 -10.09 17.56
CA SER A 28 0.27 -11.05 18.25
C SER A 28 0.51 -10.70 19.73
N SER A 29 0.48 -9.41 20.06
CA SER A 29 0.65 -8.91 21.44
C SER A 29 -0.60 -9.06 22.32
N GLY A 30 -1.67 -9.68 21.80
CA GLY A 30 -2.93 -9.89 22.53
C GLY A 30 -3.80 -8.64 22.63
N VAL A 31 -3.49 -7.58 21.86
CA VAL A 31 -4.34 -6.40 21.78
C VAL A 31 -5.54 -6.74 20.90
N GLU A 32 -6.73 -6.76 21.50
CA GLU A 32 -7.98 -7.00 20.79
C GLU A 32 -8.23 -5.80 19.84
N ILE A 33 -7.93 -5.97 18.56
CA ILE A 33 -8.15 -4.93 17.54
C ILE A 33 -9.64 -4.89 17.19
N LYS A 34 -10.43 -4.24 18.07
CA LYS A 34 -11.80 -3.87 17.73
C LYS A 34 -11.76 -2.97 16.49
N ASN A 35 -12.40 -3.43 15.41
CA ASN A 35 -12.43 -2.79 14.08
C ASN A 35 -11.13 -2.90 13.26
N GLY A 36 -10.40 -4.00 13.32
CA GLY A 36 -9.22 -4.24 12.46
C GLY A 36 -9.48 -4.02 10.96
N GLU A 37 -10.68 -4.36 10.49
CA GLU A 37 -11.13 -4.08 9.12
C GLU A 37 -11.17 -2.58 8.80
N LEU A 38 -11.69 -1.75 9.72
CA LEU A 38 -11.77 -0.30 9.56
C LEU A 38 -10.37 0.33 9.45
N ILE A 39 -9.41 -0.16 10.25
CA ILE A 39 -8.01 0.27 10.21
C ILE A 39 -7.37 -0.11 8.87
N GLY A 40 -7.64 -1.33 8.40
CA GLY A 40 -7.20 -1.79 7.08
C GLY A 40 -7.71 -0.89 5.96
N TYR A 41 -9.02 -0.61 5.92
CA TYR A 41 -9.61 0.26 4.90
C TYR A 41 -9.09 1.70 4.96
N THR A 42 -8.95 2.26 6.16
CA THR A 42 -8.39 3.61 6.34
C THR A 42 -6.96 3.69 5.80
N THR A 43 -6.16 2.66 6.06
CA THR A 43 -4.80 2.54 5.53
C THR A 43 -4.80 2.53 4.00
N MET A 44 -5.69 1.75 3.38
CA MET A 44 -5.78 1.68 1.92
C MET A 44 -6.15 3.04 1.31
N ILE A 45 -7.05 3.80 1.93
CA ILE A 45 -7.39 5.16 1.49
C ILE A 45 -6.17 6.09 1.55
N ILE A 46 -5.42 6.05 2.65
CA ILE A 46 -4.20 6.86 2.81
C ILE A 46 -3.15 6.46 1.75
N ALA A 47 -2.93 5.16 1.57
CA ALA A 47 -1.99 4.65 0.57
C ALA A 47 -2.39 5.05 -0.85
N PHE A 48 -3.66 4.89 -1.24
CA PHE A 48 -4.12 5.26 -2.58
C PHE A 48 -4.10 6.77 -2.82
N SER A 49 -4.27 7.58 -1.77
CA SER A 49 -4.11 9.04 -1.87
C SER A 49 -2.71 9.45 -2.33
N THR A 50 -1.67 8.68 -1.99
CA THR A 50 -0.30 8.96 -2.45
C THR A 50 -0.13 8.82 -3.97
N ILE A 51 -0.95 7.99 -4.63
CA ILE A 51 -0.96 7.86 -6.10
C ILE A 51 -1.41 9.19 -6.73
N PHE A 52 -2.46 9.82 -6.19
CA PHE A 52 -2.92 11.13 -6.64
C PHE A 52 -1.82 12.19 -6.50
N PHE A 53 -1.13 12.23 -5.35
CA PHE A 53 -0.01 13.14 -5.14
C PHE A 53 1.16 12.86 -6.10
N GLY A 54 1.42 11.61 -6.44
CA GLY A 54 2.44 11.23 -7.43
C GLY A 54 2.11 11.72 -8.84
N ILE A 55 0.85 11.58 -9.28
CA ILE A 55 0.38 12.10 -10.56
C ILE A 55 0.45 13.63 -10.59
N ARG A 56 -0.01 14.30 -9.53
CA ARG A 56 0.04 15.76 -9.39
C ARG A 56 1.48 16.28 -9.44
N THR A 57 2.40 15.65 -8.71
CA THR A 57 3.82 16.03 -8.69
C THR A 57 4.45 15.85 -10.07
N TYR A 58 4.12 14.77 -10.78
CA TYR A 58 4.59 14.55 -12.13
C TYR A 58 4.07 15.62 -13.11
N ARG A 59 2.79 15.99 -13.01
CA ARG A 59 2.18 17.07 -13.81
C ARG A 59 2.89 18.41 -13.58
N ASP A 60 3.07 18.78 -12.31
CA ASP A 60 3.55 20.11 -11.95
C ASP A 60 5.05 20.28 -12.27
N GLN A 61 5.89 19.27 -11.97
CA GLN A 61 7.34 19.38 -12.18
C GLN A 61 7.81 19.05 -13.61
N TYR A 62 7.09 18.18 -14.34
CA TYR A 62 7.59 17.66 -15.63
C TYR A 62 6.70 17.97 -16.82
N GLN A 63 5.49 18.50 -16.62
CA GLN A 63 4.55 18.79 -17.70
C GLN A 63 4.01 20.23 -17.64
N ALA A 64 4.69 21.13 -16.92
CA ALA A 64 4.33 22.54 -16.79
C ALA A 64 2.86 22.76 -16.40
N GLY A 65 2.31 21.89 -15.54
CA GLY A 65 0.95 22.02 -15.00
C GLY A 65 -0.16 21.39 -15.83
N THR A 66 0.10 20.87 -17.03
CA THR A 66 -0.94 20.22 -17.87
C THR A 66 -0.54 18.80 -18.24
N ILE A 67 -1.39 17.81 -17.94
CA ILE A 67 -1.13 16.41 -18.28
C ILE A 67 -2.32 15.80 -19.02
N ARG A 68 -2.05 15.06 -20.10
CA ARG A 68 -3.08 14.28 -20.80
C ARG A 68 -3.47 13.06 -19.99
N PHE A 69 -4.74 12.65 -20.07
CA PHE A 69 -5.28 11.49 -19.34
C PHE A 69 -4.43 10.23 -19.49
N GLY A 70 -4.03 9.86 -20.71
CA GLY A 70 -3.22 8.66 -20.94
C GLY A 70 -1.87 8.67 -20.21
N LYS A 71 -1.24 9.84 -20.08
CA LYS A 71 0.02 9.99 -19.32
C LYS A 71 -0.22 9.96 -17.82
N ALA A 72 -1.27 10.59 -17.33
CA ALA A 72 -1.65 10.53 -15.92
C ALA A 72 -1.97 9.10 -15.49
N PHE A 73 -2.74 8.38 -16.30
CA PHE A 73 -3.08 6.97 -16.08
C PHE A 73 -1.82 6.09 -16.05
N GLN A 74 -0.91 6.25 -17.02
CA GLN A 74 0.32 5.48 -17.09
C GLN A 74 1.20 5.69 -15.84
N VAL A 75 1.29 6.93 -15.33
CA VAL A 75 2.06 7.24 -14.11
C VAL A 75 1.42 6.59 -12.88
N GLY A 76 0.10 6.72 -12.72
CA GLY A 76 -0.63 6.06 -11.63
C GLY A 76 -0.49 4.54 -11.66
N LEU A 77 -0.57 3.95 -12.85
CA LEU A 77 -0.42 2.51 -13.05
C LEU A 77 0.96 2.01 -12.59
N PHE A 78 2.04 2.69 -12.97
CA PHE A 78 3.37 2.27 -12.54
C PHE A 78 3.60 2.43 -11.03
N ILE A 79 3.06 3.48 -10.40
CA ILE A 79 3.10 3.65 -8.94
C ILE A 79 2.36 2.46 -8.27
N THR A 80 1.18 2.12 -8.80
CA THR A 80 0.35 1.02 -8.29
C THR A 80 1.05 -0.33 -8.37
N ILE A 81 1.75 -0.61 -9.48
CA ILE A 81 2.51 -1.86 -9.64
C ILE A 81 3.58 -2.01 -8.55
N ILE A 82 4.34 -0.93 -8.28
CA ILE A 82 5.38 -0.94 -7.24
C ILE A 82 4.76 -1.15 -5.85
N ALA A 83 3.70 -0.41 -5.54
CA ALA A 83 3.00 -0.53 -4.25
C ALA A 83 2.42 -1.94 -4.06
N SER A 84 1.81 -2.51 -5.10
CA SER A 84 1.22 -3.86 -5.08
C SER A 84 2.28 -4.93 -4.88
N PHE A 85 3.43 -4.79 -5.55
CA PHE A 85 4.56 -5.70 -5.36
C PHE A 85 5.06 -5.68 -3.91
N MET A 86 5.21 -4.50 -3.31
CA MET A 86 5.61 -4.37 -1.90
C MET A 86 4.58 -4.96 -0.94
N TYR A 87 3.30 -4.76 -1.22
CA TYR A 87 2.21 -5.37 -0.45
C TYR A 87 2.28 -6.90 -0.47
N VAL A 88 2.36 -7.50 -1.68
CA VAL A 88 2.47 -8.96 -1.83
C VAL A 88 3.72 -9.49 -1.15
N ALA A 89 4.86 -8.84 -1.31
CA ALA A 89 6.10 -9.24 -0.64
C ALA A 89 5.96 -9.20 0.90
N SER A 90 5.33 -8.16 1.44
CA SER A 90 5.09 -8.04 2.88
C SER A 90 4.14 -9.11 3.39
N TRP A 91 3.07 -9.38 2.64
CA TRP A 91 2.12 -10.44 2.94
C TRP A 91 2.80 -11.81 2.95
N MET A 92 3.64 -12.11 1.95
CA MET A 92 4.39 -13.37 1.91
C MET A 92 5.32 -13.53 3.12
N ILE A 93 6.01 -12.46 3.54
CA ILE A 93 6.87 -12.48 4.72
C ILE A 93 6.04 -12.75 5.98
N ILE A 94 4.95 -12.02 6.18
CA ILE A 94 4.07 -12.19 7.35
C ILE A 94 3.49 -13.60 7.37
N SER A 95 2.99 -14.09 6.24
CA SER A 95 2.43 -15.44 6.13
C SER A 95 3.47 -16.52 6.45
N ALA A 96 4.71 -16.36 5.98
CA ALA A 96 5.78 -17.30 6.26
C ALA A 96 6.20 -17.29 7.74
N VAL A 97 6.20 -16.13 8.39
CA VAL A 97 6.57 -15.98 9.81
C VAL A 97 5.46 -16.43 10.75
N THR A 98 4.20 -16.23 10.39
CA THR A 98 3.06 -16.53 11.26
C THR A 98 2.49 -17.94 11.06
N GLY A 99 2.85 -18.63 9.97
CA GLY A 99 2.36 -19.98 9.67
C GLY A 99 0.84 -20.05 9.42
N ASP A 100 0.25 -21.24 9.58
CA ASP A 100 -1.18 -21.52 9.38
C ASP A 100 -2.11 -20.83 10.39
N ALA A 101 -1.57 -20.15 11.41
CA ALA A 101 -2.34 -19.53 12.49
C ALA A 101 -3.36 -18.48 12.01
N PHE A 102 -3.12 -17.84 10.85
CA PHE A 102 -4.08 -16.92 10.24
C PHE A 102 -5.18 -17.68 9.46
N ILE A 103 -4.83 -18.75 8.74
CA ILE A 103 -5.79 -19.55 7.95
C ILE A 103 -6.68 -20.41 8.86
N GLU A 104 -6.13 -21.02 9.91
CA GLU A 104 -6.90 -21.80 10.89
C GLU A 104 -8.00 -20.96 11.55
N GLN A 105 -7.72 -19.70 11.90
CA GLN A 105 -8.71 -18.81 12.53
C GLN A 105 -9.84 -18.35 11.60
N TYR A 106 -9.60 -18.22 10.28
CA TYR A 106 -10.66 -17.94 9.31
C TYR A 106 -11.46 -19.18 8.90
N THR A 107 -10.86 -20.37 9.08
CA THR A 107 -11.49 -21.65 8.74
C THR A 107 -12.36 -22.19 9.89
N GLN A 108 -12.09 -21.79 11.15
CA GLN A 108 -12.92 -22.16 12.32
C GLN A 108 -14.20 -21.31 12.47
N LYS A 109 -14.91 -21.04 11.37
CA LYS A 109 -16.24 -20.43 11.42
C LYS A 109 -17.34 -21.48 11.43
#